data_AF-A0A1F6GQC8-F1
#
_entry.id   AF-A0A1F6GQC8-F1
#
_cell.length_a   1.000
_cell.length_b   1.000
_cell.length_c   1.000
_cell.angle_alpha   90.00
_cell.angle_beta   90.00
_cell.angle_gamma   90.00
#
_symmetry.space_group_name_H-M   'P 1'
#
loop_
_entity.id
_entity.type
_entity.pdbx_description
1 polymer ?
#
loop_
_entity_poly.entity_id
_entity_poly.type
_entity_poly.pdbx_seq_one_letter_code
_entity_poly.pdbx_strand_id
1 'polypeptide(L)'
;MHEKGYSLLGHQTKKVDHFFGEHFDYFVTLSHSARTDCLTFPGCVTHRVHFGLEEPNYLPQNLDTQLFLFRKVRDRLFEVMDTLYSTELEPRLALNDYMGSPLLTSILPSQANRPVMGE
;
A
#
# COMPACT_ATOMS: atom_id res chain seq x y z
N MET A 1 1.97 -18.83 -4.78
CA MET A 1 0.82 -18.01 -5.24
C MET A 1 -0.17 -18.81 -6.11
N HIS A 2 0.29 -19.72 -6.97
CA HIS A 2 -0.59 -20.56 -7.80
C HIS A 2 -1.67 -21.33 -7.01
N GLU A 3 -1.39 -21.80 -5.79
CA GLU A 3 -2.39 -22.42 -4.90
C GLU A 3 -3.62 -21.54 -4.61
N LYS A 4 -3.52 -20.22 -4.75
CA LYS A 4 -4.61 -19.24 -4.61
C LYS A 4 -5.14 -18.73 -5.96
N GLY A 5 -4.70 -19.32 -7.08
CA GLY A 5 -5.13 -18.93 -8.42
C GLY A 5 -4.34 -17.78 -9.06
N TYR A 6 -3.27 -17.29 -8.41
CA TYR A 6 -2.46 -16.18 -8.94
C TYR A 6 -1.23 -16.69 -9.70
N SER A 7 -1.15 -16.34 -10.98
CA SER A 7 0.06 -16.53 -11.79
C SER A 7 1.11 -15.49 -11.44
N LEU A 8 2.36 -15.93 -11.32
CA LEU A 8 3.53 -15.03 -11.18
C LEU A 8 4.41 -15.05 -12.44
N LEU A 9 3.91 -15.62 -13.55
CA LEU A 9 4.64 -15.65 -14.80
C LEU A 9 4.92 -14.22 -15.27
N GLY A 10 6.18 -13.92 -15.59
CA GLY A 10 6.62 -12.59 -16.01
C GLY A 10 6.98 -11.63 -14.86
N HIS A 11 6.73 -12.00 -13.59
CA HIS A 11 7.24 -11.22 -12.47
C HIS A 11 8.75 -11.37 -12.33
N GLN A 12 9.42 -10.25 -12.05
CA GLN A 12 10.86 -10.17 -11.87
C GLN A 12 11.20 -9.31 -10.67
N THR A 13 12.26 -9.70 -9.97
CA THR A 13 12.84 -8.89 -8.89
C THR A 13 13.46 -7.63 -9.48
N LYS A 14 13.14 -6.47 -8.90
CA LYS A 14 13.69 -5.16 -9.29
C LYS A 14 14.30 -4.51 -8.06
N LYS A 15 15.38 -3.75 -8.25
CA LYS A 15 15.94 -2.90 -7.18
C LYS A 15 15.05 -1.66 -7.00
N VAL A 16 14.97 -1.16 -5.78
CA VAL A 16 14.20 0.04 -5.45
C VAL A 16 14.74 1.30 -6.15
N ASP A 17 16.07 1.33 -6.39
CA ASP A 17 16.78 2.44 -7.04
C ASP A 17 16.26 2.77 -8.44
N HIS A 18 15.66 1.80 -9.13
CA HIS A 18 15.06 2.02 -10.46
C HIS A 18 13.88 3.01 -10.42
N PHE A 19 13.28 3.22 -9.26
CA PHE A 19 12.09 4.05 -9.09
C PHE A 19 12.42 5.38 -8.36
N PHE A 20 13.69 5.73 -8.22
CA PHE A 20 14.08 7.01 -7.62
C PHE A 20 13.65 8.19 -8.50
N GLY A 21 13.03 9.19 -7.85
CA GLY A 21 12.48 10.36 -8.54
C GLY A 21 11.04 10.17 -9.05
N GLU A 22 10.50 8.95 -9.00
CA GLU A 22 9.08 8.72 -9.26
C GLU A 22 8.22 9.12 -8.06
N HIS A 23 6.98 9.52 -8.35
CA HIS A 23 5.97 9.85 -7.35
C HIS A 23 5.08 8.63 -7.10
N PHE A 24 4.91 8.26 -5.84
CA PHE A 24 4.00 7.19 -5.44
C PHE A 24 3.03 7.68 -4.36
N ASP A 25 1.75 7.37 -4.52
CA ASP A 25 0.78 7.66 -3.46
C ASP A 25 1.00 6.75 -2.25
N TYR A 26 1.40 5.50 -2.47
CA TYR A 26 1.63 4.51 -1.43
C TYR A 26 2.99 3.83 -1.57
N PHE A 27 3.73 3.79 -0.47
CA PHE A 27 4.93 2.98 -0.30
C PHE A 27 4.70 1.94 0.80
N VAL A 28 4.55 0.68 0.39
CA VAL A 28 4.23 -0.43 1.28
C VAL A 28 5.47 -1.29 1.51
N THR A 29 5.87 -1.45 2.77
CA THR A 29 6.99 -2.32 3.16
C THR A 29 6.47 -3.53 3.92
N LEU A 30 6.88 -4.72 3.47
CA LEU A 30 6.33 -5.97 3.99
C LEU A 30 7.14 -6.51 5.16
N SER A 31 8.46 -6.60 5.08
CA SER A 31 9.27 -7.29 6.10
C SER A 31 10.12 -6.35 6.94
N HIS A 32 10.53 -6.84 8.11
CA HIS A 32 11.36 -6.08 9.04
C HIS A 32 12.75 -5.77 8.47
N SER A 33 13.37 -6.71 7.74
CA SER A 33 14.64 -6.48 7.04
C SER A 33 14.53 -5.39 5.97
N ALA A 34 13.38 -5.31 5.29
CA ALA A 34 13.08 -4.21 4.38
C ALA A 34 12.94 -2.88 5.11
N ARG A 35 12.71 -2.84 6.42
CA ARG A 35 12.66 -1.57 7.16
C ARG A 35 14.06 -0.94 7.22
N THR A 36 15.10 -1.68 7.55
CA THR A 36 16.47 -1.13 7.70
C THR A 36 17.06 -0.57 6.39
N ASP A 37 16.86 -1.24 5.25
CA ASP A 37 17.45 -0.82 3.97
C ASP A 37 16.54 0.12 3.16
N CYS A 38 15.21 0.03 3.32
CA CYS A 38 14.23 0.81 2.54
C CYS A 38 13.67 2.04 3.30
N LEU A 39 14.14 2.33 4.52
CA LEU A 39 13.71 3.50 5.31
C LEU A 39 14.02 4.84 4.62
N THR A 40 15.02 4.88 3.74
CA THR A 40 15.48 6.10 3.06
C THR A 40 15.06 6.15 1.59
N PHE A 41 13.90 5.60 1.21
CA PHE A 41 13.39 5.84 -0.15
C PHE A 41 13.27 7.36 -0.38
N PRO A 42 14.05 7.95 -1.32
CA PRO A 42 14.18 9.41 -1.44
C PRO A 42 13.08 10.04 -2.30
N GLY A 43 12.20 9.23 -2.91
CA GLY A 43 11.11 9.72 -3.75
C GLY A 43 9.97 10.36 -2.95
N CYS A 44 9.15 11.15 -3.65
CA CYS A 44 7.94 11.75 -3.10
C CYS A 44 6.90 10.66 -2.87
N VAL A 45 6.57 10.43 -1.60
CA VAL A 45 5.60 9.42 -1.18
C VAL A 45 4.54 10.05 -0.28
N THR A 46 3.27 9.95 -0.67
CA THR A 46 2.14 10.51 0.10
C THR A 46 1.87 9.69 1.37
N HIS A 47 1.85 8.36 1.25
CA HIS A 47 1.54 7.45 2.36
C HIS A 47 2.57 6.32 2.48
N ARG A 48 3.11 6.13 3.69
CA ARG A 48 4.06 5.04 4.01
C ARG A 48 3.40 4.04 4.94
N VAL A 49 3.38 2.78 4.54
CA VAL A 49 2.76 1.69 5.32
C VAL A 49 3.78 0.58 5.55
N HIS A 50 3.79 0.02 6.76
CA HIS A 50 4.67 -1.08 7.14
C HIS A 50 3.89 -2.16 7.85
N PHE A 51 3.99 -3.40 7.37
CA PHE A 51 3.22 -4.52 7.90
C PHE A 51 4.01 -5.54 8.72
N GLY A 52 5.35 -5.52 8.65
CA GLY A 52 6.22 -6.32 9.52
C GLY A 52 5.98 -7.84 9.45
N LEU A 53 5.79 -8.39 8.25
CA LEU A 53 5.64 -9.82 8.00
C LEU A 53 6.95 -10.59 8.27
N GLU A 54 6.77 -11.83 8.71
CA GLU A 54 7.86 -12.80 8.91
C GLU A 54 8.48 -13.20 7.55
N GLU A 55 9.80 -13.26 7.49
CA GLU A 55 10.54 -13.74 6.31
C GLU A 55 10.51 -15.29 6.29
N PRO A 56 9.91 -15.92 5.25
CA PRO A 56 9.80 -17.38 5.20
C PRO A 56 11.14 -18.09 4.94
N ASN A 57 12.20 -17.32 4.66
CA ASN A 57 13.49 -17.82 4.19
C ASN A 57 14.45 -18.14 5.34
N TYR A 58 14.08 -17.84 6.59
CA TYR A 58 14.92 -18.08 7.76
C TYR A 58 14.80 -19.54 8.24
N LEU A 59 15.43 -20.44 7.47
CA LEU A 59 15.91 -21.78 7.89
C LEU A 59 14.89 -22.81 8.42
N PRO A 60 14.21 -23.54 7.52
CA PRO A 60 13.87 -24.93 7.80
C PRO A 60 14.72 -25.90 6.97
N GLN A 61 15.28 -26.93 7.63
CA GLN A 61 16.01 -28.03 6.99
C GLN A 61 15.10 -29.00 6.21
N ASN A 62 13.77 -28.83 6.28
CA ASN A 62 12.76 -29.67 5.61
C ASN A 62 11.84 -28.83 4.71
N LEU A 63 11.61 -29.31 3.48
CA LEU A 63 10.72 -28.76 2.48
C LEU A 63 9.28 -28.57 2.98
N ASP A 64 8.73 -29.51 3.76
CA ASP A 64 7.34 -29.41 4.25
C ASP A 64 7.15 -28.23 5.20
N THR A 65 8.11 -28.05 6.11
CA THR A 65 8.14 -26.91 7.04
C THR A 65 8.31 -25.60 6.26
N GLN A 66 9.14 -25.59 5.22
CA GLN A 66 9.29 -24.44 4.35
C GLN A 66 7.97 -24.07 3.68
N LEU A 67 7.31 -25.04 3.02
CA LEU A 67 6.04 -24.83 2.34
C LEU A 67 4.95 -24.35 3.31
N PHE A 68 4.90 -24.90 4.53
CA PHE A 68 3.99 -24.43 5.57
C PHE A 68 4.21 -22.95 5.92
N LEU A 69 5.46 -22.52 6.12
CA LEU A 69 5.80 -21.12 6.40
C LEU A 69 5.42 -20.21 5.22
N PHE A 70 5.72 -20.62 3.98
CA PHE A 70 5.31 -19.86 2.79
C PHE A 70 3.80 -19.69 2.70
N ARG A 71 3.01 -20.73 3.01
CA ARG A 71 1.54 -20.65 3.04
C ARG A 71 1.05 -19.71 4.14
N LYS A 72 1.62 -19.80 5.35
CA LYS A 72 1.31 -18.92 6.48
C LYS A 72 1.56 -17.44 6.13
N VAL A 73 2.74 -17.13 5.60
CA VAL A 73 3.09 -15.74 5.21
C VAL A 73 2.22 -15.25 4.05
N ARG A 74 1.95 -16.10 3.05
CA ARG A 74 1.03 -15.78 1.96
C ARG A 74 -0.35 -15.41 2.49
N ASP A 75 -0.94 -16.25 3.33
CA ASP A 75 -2.30 -16.03 3.82
C ASP A 75 -2.36 -14.75 4.67
N ARG A 76 -1.33 -14.50 5.47
CA ARG A 76 -1.20 -13.23 6.21
C ARG A 76 -1.05 -12.02 5.28
N LEU A 77 -0.31 -12.14 4.17
CA LEU A 77 -0.20 -11.08 3.15
C LEU A 77 -1.58 -10.75 2.56
N PHE A 78 -2.42 -11.75 2.29
CA PHE A 78 -3.79 -11.51 1.81
C PHE A 78 -4.63 -10.73 2.82
N GLU A 79 -4.66 -11.15 4.09
CA GLU A 79 -5.42 -10.46 5.14
C GLU A 79 -5.01 -8.99 5.28
N VAL A 80 -3.71 -8.74 5.26
CA VAL A 80 -3.15 -7.40 5.40
C VAL A 80 -3.47 -6.53 4.19
N MET A 81 -3.35 -7.07 2.98
CA MET A 81 -3.67 -6.33 1.75
C MET A 81 -5.17 -6.06 1.63
N ASP A 82 -6.02 -6.99 2.04
CA ASP A 82 -7.48 -6.83 2.08
C ASP A 82 -7.89 -5.74 3.08
N THR A 83 -7.24 -5.71 4.25
CA THR A 83 -7.42 -4.65 5.24
C THR A 83 -7.00 -3.31 4.64
N LEU A 84 -5.79 -3.20 4.09
CA LEU A 84 -5.31 -1.95 3.46
C LEU A 84 -6.26 -1.46 2.36
N TYR A 85 -6.74 -2.39 1.54
CA TYR A 85 -7.65 -2.06 0.46
C TYR A 85 -8.95 -1.48 0.99
N SER A 86 -9.64 -2.21 1.87
CA SER A 86 -10.97 -1.84 2.35
C SER A 86 -10.96 -0.61 3.25
N THR A 87 -9.90 -0.42 4.06
CA THR A 87 -9.86 0.69 5.02
C THR A 87 -9.27 1.97 4.45
N GLU A 88 -8.32 1.87 3.50
CA GLU A 88 -7.58 3.04 3.02
C GLU A 88 -7.75 3.29 1.52
N LEU A 89 -7.62 2.26 0.68
CA LEU A 89 -7.59 2.45 -0.78
C LEU A 89 -8.99 2.63 -1.37
N GLU A 90 -9.93 1.75 -1.08
CA GLU A 90 -11.29 1.78 -1.62
C GLU A 90 -12.00 3.12 -1.33
N PRO A 91 -12.00 3.66 -0.09
CA PRO A 91 -12.63 4.96 0.18
C PRO A 91 -12.00 6.10 -0.62
N ARG A 92 -10.68 6.07 -0.85
CA ARG A 92 -9.95 7.11 -1.58
C ARG A 92 -10.13 7.00 -3.09
N LEU A 93 -10.20 5.78 -3.63
CA LEU A 93 -10.50 5.54 -5.03
C LEU A 93 -11.93 6.02 -5.35
N ALA A 94 -12.90 5.67 -4.50
CA ALA A 94 -14.28 6.13 -4.64
C ALA A 94 -14.42 7.66 -4.51
N LEU A 95 -13.64 8.30 -3.62
CA LEU A 95 -13.58 9.76 -3.51
C LEU A 95 -12.99 10.42 -4.76
N ASN A 96 -11.93 9.84 -5.34
CA ASN A 96 -11.34 10.36 -6.57
C ASN A 96 -12.27 10.23 -7.78
N ASP A 97 -13.05 9.16 -7.88
CA ASP A 97 -14.09 9.02 -8.90
C ASP A 97 -15.20 10.08 -8.72
N TYR A 98 -15.50 10.45 -7.47
CA TYR A 98 -16.45 11.51 -7.15
C TYR A 98 -15.91 12.92 -7.44
N MET A 99 -14.62 13.18 -7.19
CA MET A 99 -13.94 14.45 -7.46
C MET A 99 -13.59 14.65 -8.94
N GLY A 100 -13.47 13.57 -9.71
CA GLY A 100 -13.31 13.58 -11.18
C GLY A 100 -14.64 13.75 -11.94
N SER A 101 -15.77 13.77 -11.24
CA SER A 101 -17.08 13.96 -11.85
C SER A 101 -17.36 15.46 -12.11
N PRO A 102 -17.72 15.88 -13.34
CA PRO A 102 -17.96 17.29 -13.68
C PRO A 102 -19.19 17.92 -13.00
N LEU A 103 -19.92 17.17 -12.18
CA LEU A 103 -21.15 17.62 -11.51
C LEU A 103 -20.93 18.43 -10.23
N LEU A 104 -19.68 18.63 -9.78
CA LEU A 104 -19.36 19.32 -8.53
C LEU A 104 -18.80 20.75 -8.68
N THR A 105 -18.72 21.30 -9.89
CA THR A 105 -18.33 22.72 -10.07
C THR A 105 -19.42 23.69 -9.59
N SER A 106 -20.62 23.23 -9.23
CA SER A 106 -21.73 24.08 -8.81
C SER A 106 -22.06 24.06 -7.32
N ILE A 107 -21.31 23.34 -6.47
CA ILE A 107 -21.58 23.30 -5.02
C ILE A 107 -20.30 23.56 -4.23
N LEU A 108 -19.68 24.72 -4.47
CA LEU A 108 -18.91 25.38 -3.42
C LEU A 108 -19.80 26.49 -2.84
N PRO A 109 -20.22 26.40 -1.56
CA PRO A 109 -20.81 27.56 -0.91
C PRO A 109 -19.71 28.62 -0.82
N SER A 110 -19.92 29.71 -1.57
CA SER A 110 -19.24 30.99 -1.46
C SER A 110 -18.90 31.28 0.01
N GLN A 111 -17.62 31.17 0.37
CA GLN A 111 -17.09 31.65 1.64
C GLN A 111 -17.01 33.19 1.56
N ALA A 112 -18.17 33.84 1.51
CA ALA A 112 -18.31 35.29 1.59
C ALA A 112 -19.55 35.63 2.43
N ASN A 113 -19.53 35.25 3.69
CA ASN A 113 -20.15 36.03 4.77
C ASN A 113 -19.72 35.48 6.12
N ARG A 114 -18.63 36.04 6.67
CA ARG A 114 -18.36 35.95 8.10
C ARG A 114 -18.84 37.28 8.70
N PRO A 115 -19.84 37.30 9.60
CA PRO A 115 -20.31 38.55 10.20
C PRO A 115 -19.20 39.08 11.13
N VAL A 116 -18.88 40.36 10.96
CA VAL A 116 -18.09 41.13 11.92
C VAL A 116 -18.99 41.34 13.14
N MET A 117 -18.64 40.72 14.27
CA MET A 117 -19.20 41.08 15.56
C MET A 117 -18.28 42.14 16.17
N GLY A 118 -18.75 43.40 16.20
CA GLY A 118 -18.46 44.31 17.32
C GLY A 118 -19.18 43.78 18.57
N GLU A 119 -18.80 44.12 19.79
CA GLU A 119 -18.23 45.37 20.31
C GLU A 119 -17.02 45.10 21.23
#